data_AF-A0A438I7J2-F1
#
_entry.id   AF-A0A438I7J2-F1
#
_cell.length_a   1.000
_cell.length_b   1.000
_cell.length_c   1.000
_cell.angle_alpha   90.00
_cell.angle_beta   90.00
_cell.angle_gamma   90.00
#
_symmetry.space_group_name_H-M   'P 1'
#
loop_
_entity.id
_entity.type
_entity.pdbx_description
1 polymer ?
#
loop_
_entity_poly.entity_id
_entity_poly.type
_entity_poly.pdbx_seq_one_letter_code
_entity_poly.pdbx_strand_id
1 'polypeptide(L)'
;MRASKAKEAWDILQQEFQGDKRTRSVKLQALRRELENMKMKENETLNEFSSKFMELVNQMKSYGEEISDKRIVEKTVDQST
;
A
#
# COMPACT_ATOMS: atom_id res chain seq x y z
N MET A 1 3.78 -32.13 12.86
CA MET A 1 3.33 -31.40 14.06
C MET A 1 4.14 -30.14 14.40
N ARG A 2 5.48 -30.11 14.26
CA ARG A 2 6.26 -28.88 14.53
C ARG A 2 5.97 -27.72 13.56
N ALA A 3 5.83 -28.01 12.26
CA ALA A 3 5.49 -27.01 11.25
C ALA A 3 4.11 -26.35 11.51
N SER A 4 3.16 -27.07 12.10
CA SER A 4 1.82 -26.59 12.43
C SER A 4 1.87 -25.46 13.47
N LYS A 5 2.63 -25.65 14.55
CA LYS A 5 2.77 -24.66 15.64
C LYS A 5 3.57 -23.42 15.21
N ALA A 6 4.58 -23.62 14.35
CA ALA A 6 5.37 -22.50 13.82
C ALA A 6 4.54 -21.62 12.87
N LYS A 7 3.69 -22.23 12.03
CA LYS A 7 2.76 -21.52 11.15
C LYS A 7 1.73 -20.72 11.95
N GLU A 8 1.12 -21.33 12.97
CA GLU A 8 0.17 -20.64 13.86
C GLU A 8 0.81 -19.45 14.59
N ALA A 9 2.02 -19.63 15.13
CA ALA A 9 2.74 -18.54 15.79
C ALA A 9 3.06 -17.38 14.83
N TRP A 10 3.46 -17.70 13.59
CA TRP A 10 3.68 -16.69 12.55
C TRP A 10 2.40 -15.95 12.17
N ASP A 11 1.29 -16.69 12.00
CA ASP A 11 0.00 -16.11 11.63
C ASP A 11 -0.54 -15.18 12.75
N ILE A 12 -0.35 -15.56 14.03
CA ILE A 12 -0.68 -14.70 15.19
C ILE A 12 0.19 -13.43 15.20
N LEU A 13 1.51 -13.54 15.03
CA LEU A 13 2.39 -12.38 14.96
C LEU A 13 2.00 -11.44 13.81
N GLN A 14 1.65 -12.00 12.66
CA GLN A 14 1.19 -11.22 11.51
C GLN A 14 -0.17 -10.56 11.78
N GLN A 15 -1.06 -11.22 12.52
CA GLN A 15 -2.35 -10.66 12.94
C GLN A 15 -2.18 -9.51 13.94
N GLU A 16 -1.29 -9.64 14.92
CA GLU A 16 -0.99 -8.57 15.88
C GLU A 16 -0.31 -7.37 15.20
N PHE A 17 0.64 -7.62 14.29
CA PHE A 17 1.41 -6.55 13.65
C PHE A 17 0.62 -5.81 12.56
N GLN A 18 -0.11 -6.53 11.70
CA GLN A 18 -0.84 -5.94 10.57
C GLN A 18 -2.34 -5.71 10.88
N GLY A 19 -2.84 -6.23 11.99
CA GLY A 19 -4.26 -6.33 12.30
C GLY A 19 -4.92 -7.56 11.66
N ASP A 20 -6.12 -7.88 12.14
CA ASP A 20 -6.97 -8.90 11.53
C ASP A 20 -7.42 -8.51 10.10
N LYS A 21 -8.02 -9.46 9.37
CA LYS A 21 -8.47 -9.24 7.98
C LYS A 21 -9.36 -8.00 7.84
N ARG A 22 -10.19 -7.71 8.84
CA ARG A 22 -11.10 -6.55 8.84
C ARG A 22 -10.31 -5.25 8.96
N THR A 23 -9.35 -5.19 9.88
CA THR A 23 -8.47 -4.05 10.09
C THR A 23 -7.63 -3.76 8.85
N ARG A 24 -7.05 -4.80 8.23
CA ARG A 24 -6.34 -4.66 6.95
C ARG A 24 -7.23 -4.11 5.86
N SER A 25 -8.46 -4.62 5.73
CA SER A 25 -9.41 -4.13 4.73
C SER A 25 -9.78 -2.65 4.93
N VAL A 26 -9.98 -2.21 6.17
CA VAL A 26 -10.28 -0.80 6.46
C VAL A 26 -9.09 0.09 6.14
N LYS A 27 -7.88 -0.30 6.54
CA LYS A 27 -6.65 0.43 6.22
C LYS A 27 -6.43 0.51 4.71
N LEU A 28 -6.67 -0.59 3.99
CA LEU A 28 -6.54 -0.61 2.53
C LEU A 28 -7.53 0.33 1.84
N GLN A 29 -8.78 0.40 2.32
CA GLN A 29 -9.76 1.35 1.81
C GLN A 29 -9.35 2.81 2.06
N ALA A 30 -8.72 3.10 3.20
CA ALA A 30 -8.17 4.44 3.46
C ALA A 30 -7.03 4.78 2.49
N LEU A 31 -6.09 3.85 2.27
CA LEU A 31 -4.97 4.03 1.34
C LEU A 31 -5.43 4.21 -0.11
N ARG A 32 -6.46 3.48 -0.55
CA ARG A 32 -7.05 3.66 -1.90
C ARG A 32 -7.60 5.07 -2.09
N ARG A 33 -8.32 5.60 -1.09
CA ARG A 33 -8.82 6.98 -1.11
C ARG A 33 -7.69 8.00 -1.11
N GLU A 34 -6.62 7.74 -0.36
CA GLU A 34 -5.44 8.60 -0.36
C GLU A 34 -4.78 8.62 -1.76
N LEU A 35 -4.62 7.45 -2.39
CA LEU A 35 -4.06 7.31 -3.74
C LEU A 35 -4.91 8.04 -4.79
N GLU A 36 -6.23 7.93 -4.71
CA GLU A 36 -7.17 8.62 -5.59
C GLU A 36 -7.06 10.14 -5.45
N ASN A 37 -6.99 10.64 -4.21
CA ASN A 37 -6.90 12.06 -3.90
C ASN A 37 -5.48 12.63 -4.04
N MET A 38 -4.47 11.78 -4.23
CA MET A 38 -3.08 12.19 -4.36
C MET A 38 -2.89 13.02 -5.63
N LYS A 39 -2.38 14.24 -5.45
CA LYS A 39 -2.04 15.18 -6.52
C LYS A 39 -0.69 15.82 -6.25
N MET A 40 0.05 16.12 -7.32
CA MET A 40 1.29 16.86 -7.21
C MET A 40 1.00 18.31 -6.82
N LYS A 41 1.81 18.87 -5.91
CA LYS A 41 1.70 20.30 -5.54
C LYS A 41 2.43 21.17 -6.56
N GLU A 42 2.04 22.43 -6.67
CA GLU A 42 2.64 23.40 -7.61
C GLU A 42 4.16 23.57 -7.42
N ASN A 43 4.65 23.42 -6.20
CA ASN A 43 6.05 23.56 -5.83
C ASN A 43 6.76 22.23 -5.57
N GLU A 44 6.13 21.11 -5.91
CA GLU A 44 6.68 19.78 -5.72
C GLU A 44 7.36 19.29 -7.00
N THR A 45 8.54 18.70 -6.84
CA THR A 45 9.23 18.06 -7.97
C THR A 45 8.62 16.68 -8.27
N LEU A 46 8.76 16.24 -9.52
CA LEU A 46 8.32 14.90 -9.94
C LEU A 46 8.94 13.78 -9.08
N ASN A 47 10.20 13.94 -8.66
CA ASN A 47 10.90 12.96 -7.83
C ASN A 47 10.32 12.88 -6.40
N GLU A 48 9.99 14.01 -5.80
CA GLU A 48 9.33 14.07 -4.48
C GLU A 48 7.94 13.43 -4.54
N PHE A 49 7.18 13.76 -5.59
CA PHE A 49 5.87 13.16 -5.82
C PHE A 49 5.96 11.64 -6.00
N SER A 50 6.86 11.20 -6.89
CA SER A 50 7.07 9.78 -7.19
C SER A 50 7.51 9.00 -5.96
N SER A 51 8.33 9.59 -5.09
CA SER A 51 8.78 8.96 -3.85
C SER A 51 7.60 8.70 -2.90
N LYS A 52 6.76 9.71 -2.65
CA LYS A 52 5.56 9.55 -1.81
C LYS A 52 4.56 8.58 -2.44
N PHE A 53 4.41 8.62 -3.76
CA PHE A 53 3.50 7.73 -4.47
C PHE A 53 3.93 6.27 -4.33
N MET A 54 5.23 6.00 -4.50
CA MET A 54 5.80 4.66 -4.30
C MET A 54 5.72 4.20 -2.85
N GLU A 55 5.88 5.11 -1.88
CA GLU A 55 5.67 4.79 -0.46
C GLU A 55 4.22 4.31 -0.20
N LEU A 56 3.24 5.02 -0.73
CA LEU A 56 1.82 4.65 -0.60
C LEU A 56 1.51 3.30 -1.27
N VAL A 57 2.03 3.08 -2.48
CA VAL A 57 1.92 1.80 -3.20
C VAL A 57 2.55 0.66 -2.39
N ASN A 58 3.71 0.87 -1.78
CA ASN A 58 4.38 -0.13 -0.95
C ASN A 58 3.58 -0.47 0.32
N GLN A 59 2.94 0.53 0.94
CA GLN A 59 2.04 0.29 2.06
C GLN A 59 0.83 -0.57 1.64
N MET A 60 0.22 -0.29 0.49
CA MET A 60 -0.90 -1.08 -0.03
C MET A 60 -0.48 -2.54 -0.34
N LYS A 61 0.70 -2.73 -0.96
CA LYS A 61 1.29 -4.06 -1.18
C LYS A 61 1.53 -4.81 0.14
N SER A 62 1.97 -4.12 1.20
CA SER A 62 2.19 -4.72 2.53
C SER A 62 0.91 -5.26 3.18
N TYR A 63 -0.26 -4.69 2.82
CA TYR A 63 -1.58 -5.16 3.23
C TYR A 63 -2.16 -6.25 2.31
N GLY A 64 -1.41 -6.67 1.29
CA GLY A 64 -1.77 -7.76 0.37
C GLY A 64 -2.52 -7.31 -0.88
N GLU A 65 -2.48 -6.02 -1.23
CA GLU A 65 -3.03 -5.55 -2.50
C GLU A 65 -2.02 -5.70 -3.63
N GLU A 66 -2.44 -6.35 -4.70
CA GLU A 66 -1.68 -6.41 -5.95
C GLU A 66 -1.93 -5.13 -6.75
N ILE A 67 -0.88 -4.33 -6.94
CA ILE A 67 -0.90 -3.11 -7.75
C ILE A 67 0.02 -3.35 -8.94
N SER A 68 -0.55 -3.31 -10.16
CA SER A 68 0.19 -3.50 -11.39
C SER A 68 1.05 -2.29 -11.73
N ASP A 69 2.21 -2.53 -12.35
CA ASP A 69 3.11 -1.47 -12.82
C ASP A 69 2.42 -0.54 -13.81
N LYS A 70 1.48 -1.07 -14.62
CA LYS A 70 0.64 -0.27 -15.51
C LYS A 70 -0.13 0.82 -14.73
N ARG A 71 -0.79 0.45 -13.63
CA ARG A 71 -1.56 1.38 -12.81
C ARG A 71 -0.67 2.43 -12.14
N ILE A 72 0.55 2.04 -11.77
CA ILE A 72 1.58 2.93 -11.21
C ILE A 72 1.94 3.99 -12.26
N VAL A 73 2.31 3.55 -13.47
CA VAL A 73 2.70 4.44 -14.57
C VAL A 73 1.58 5.38 -15.00
N GLU A 74 0.35 4.87 -15.19
CA GLU A 74 -0.81 5.69 -15.56
C GLU A 74 -1.01 6.84 -14.56
N LYS A 75 -0.98 6.55 -13.25
CA LYS A 75 -1.17 7.58 -12.23
C LYS A 75 0.00 8.59 -12.20
N THR A 76 1.24 8.18 -12.41
CA THR A 76 2.38 9.12 -12.48
C THR A 76 2.27 10.06 -13.68
N VAL A 77 1.86 9.54 -14.84
CA VAL A 77 1.66 10.34 -16.07
C VAL A 77 0.49 11.31 -15.92
N ASP A 78 -0.63 10.84 -15.35
CA ASP A 78 -1.83 11.65 -15.10
C ASP A 78 -1.61 12.85 -14.16
N GLN A 79 -0.58 12.80 -13.30
CA GLN A 79 -0.25 13.92 -12.41
C GLN A 79 0.84 14.84 -12.97
N SER A 80 1.48 14.46 -14.08
CA SER A 80 2.55 15.22 -14.74
C SER A 80 2.04 16.08 -15.90
N THR A 81 0.75 15.97 -16.25
CA THR A 81 0.08 16.69 -17.33
C THR A 81 -0.97 17.64 -16.76
#